data_AF-A0A162NGC3-F1
#
_entry.id   AF-A0A162NGC3-F1
#
_cell.length_a   1.000
_cell.length_b   1.000
_cell.length_c   1.000
_cell.angle_alpha   90.00
_cell.angle_beta   90.00
_cell.angle_gamma   90.00
#
_symmetry.space_group_name_H-M   'P 1'
#
loop_
_entity.id
_entity.type
_entity.pdbx_description
1 polymer ?
#
loop_
_entity_poly.entity_id
_entity_poly.type
_entity_poly.pdbx_seq_one_letter_code
_entity_poly.pdbx_strand_id
1 'polypeptide(L)'
;MKNQSRVVPADNEAIFFVNVEFADKEGDLSGIRDSSIYFQAFLLNVRSVIGGPNYPPAYASLPEFPDKRKGEIELRLDRFAYYKQIQSNQGGNDANDTLVVKIAIKDKAGNVSDTLTSDPIVLLGQ
;
A
#
# COMPACT_ATOMS: atom_id res chain seq x y z
N MET A 1 -0.77 -5.69 -11.56
CA MET A 1 -1.27 -6.22 -10.27
C MET A 1 -2.24 -7.34 -10.57
N LYS A 2 -2.04 -8.53 -9.98
CA LYS A 2 -2.88 -9.71 -10.27
C LYS A 2 -3.94 -9.99 -9.21
N ASN A 3 -3.68 -9.67 -7.94
CA ASN A 3 -4.59 -9.98 -6.86
C ASN A 3 -4.55 -8.88 -5.80
N GLN A 4 -5.67 -8.16 -5.65
CA GLN A 4 -5.89 -7.16 -4.61
C GLN A 4 -7.22 -7.49 -3.95
N SER A 5 -7.25 -7.52 -2.62
CA SER A 5 -8.53 -7.58 -1.91
C SER A 5 -9.28 -6.27 -2.18
N ARG A 6 -10.32 -6.35 -3.00
CA ARG A 6 -11.16 -5.20 -3.38
C ARG A 6 -11.99 -4.67 -2.22
N VAL A 7 -12.21 -5.51 -1.22
CA VAL A 7 -12.99 -5.21 -0.02
C VAL A 7 -12.20 -5.75 1.19
N VAL A 8 -11.98 -4.89 2.18
CA VAL A 8 -11.27 -5.21 3.43
C VAL A 8 -12.23 -4.98 4.60
N PRO A 9 -12.52 -5.99 5.43
CA PRO A 9 -13.35 -5.81 6.61
C PRO A 9 -12.64 -4.94 7.67
N ALA A 10 -13.40 -4.20 8.48
CA ALA A 10 -12.90 -3.61 9.71
C ALA A 10 -12.59 -4.72 10.72
N ASP A 11 -11.37 -5.23 10.65
CA ASP A 11 -10.79 -6.10 11.66
C ASP A 11 -9.54 -5.42 12.21
N ASN A 12 -9.41 -5.38 13.52
CA ASN A 12 -8.25 -4.82 14.21
C ASN A 12 -6.96 -5.60 13.87
N GLU A 13 -7.10 -6.84 13.39
CA GLU A 13 -6.01 -7.73 12.99
C GLU A 13 -5.90 -7.88 11.45
N ALA A 14 -6.71 -7.17 10.67
CA ALA A 14 -6.63 -7.26 9.21
C ALA A 14 -5.26 -6.81 8.69
N ILE A 15 -4.55 -7.73 8.06
CA ILE A 15 -3.38 -7.42 7.24
C ILE A 15 -3.90 -7.27 5.81
N PHE A 16 -3.67 -6.10 5.21
CA PHE A 16 -4.01 -5.88 3.82
C PHE A 16 -2.82 -6.21 2.93
N PHE A 17 -3.04 -7.09 1.95
CA PHE A 17 -2.03 -7.61 1.06
C PHE A 17 -2.13 -7.00 -0.33
N VAL A 18 -1.03 -6.46 -0.84
CA VAL A 18 -0.92 -5.98 -2.22
C VAL A 18 0.20 -6.73 -2.93
N ASN A 19 -0.17 -7.50 -3.96
CA ASN A 19 0.80 -8.22 -4.79
C ASN A 19 1.27 -7.38 -5.98
N VAL A 20 2.56 -7.09 -6.01
CA VAL A 20 3.24 -6.31 -7.05
C VAL A 20 4.15 -7.24 -7.86
N GLU A 21 3.98 -7.26 -9.18
CA GLU A 21 4.92 -7.95 -10.06
C GLU A 21 6.11 -7.02 -10.34
N PHE A 22 7.33 -7.55 -10.27
CA PHE A 22 8.54 -6.82 -10.65
C PHE A 22 9.27 -7.53 -11.80
N ALA A 23 10.02 -6.74 -12.56
CA ALA A 23 10.95 -7.24 -13.56
C ALA A 23 12.31 -6.58 -13.33
N ASP A 24 13.28 -7.37 -12.88
CA ASP A 24 14.65 -6.94 -12.65
C ASP A 24 15.51 -7.27 -13.87
N LYS A 25 15.94 -6.24 -14.60
CA LYS A 25 16.81 -6.42 -15.77
C LYS A 25 18.27 -6.63 -15.38
N GLU A 26 18.71 -6.03 -14.28
CA GLU A 26 20.12 -5.88 -13.92
C GLU A 26 20.54 -6.77 -12.72
N GLY A 27 19.57 -7.38 -12.03
CA GLY A 27 19.80 -8.26 -10.89
C GLY A 27 20.06 -7.49 -9.59
N ASP A 28 19.80 -6.19 -9.56
CA ASP A 28 20.14 -5.30 -8.46
C ASP A 28 19.00 -5.09 -7.44
N LEU A 29 17.86 -5.73 -7.65
CA LEU A 29 16.76 -5.75 -6.69
C LEU A 29 16.89 -6.88 -5.63
N SER A 30 17.82 -7.83 -5.81
CA SER A 30 17.98 -9.00 -4.93
C SER A 30 18.93 -8.79 -3.74
N GLY A 31 18.57 -9.34 -2.56
CA GLY A 31 19.51 -9.66 -1.47
C GLY A 31 20.00 -8.53 -0.56
N ILE A 32 19.54 -7.28 -0.72
CA ILE A 32 20.29 -6.12 -0.20
C ILE A 32 19.43 -5.12 0.59
N ARG A 33 19.97 -4.68 1.73
CA ARG A 33 19.38 -3.76 2.71
C ARG A 33 19.05 -2.35 2.20
N ASP A 34 19.62 -1.94 1.06
CA ASP A 34 19.53 -0.57 0.56
C ASP A 34 18.39 -0.36 -0.44
N SER A 35 17.83 -1.45 -1.00
CA SER A 35 16.67 -1.38 -1.88
C SER A 35 15.39 -1.34 -1.04
N SER A 36 14.46 -0.45 -1.38
CA SER A 36 13.29 -0.18 -0.56
C SER A 36 12.03 -0.02 -1.40
N ILE A 37 10.91 -0.42 -0.82
CA ILE A 37 9.58 -0.20 -1.35
C ILE A 37 8.98 0.95 -0.57
N TYR A 38 8.61 1.99 -1.29
CA TYR A 38 7.81 3.08 -0.76
C TYR A 38 6.34 2.79 -1.06
N PHE A 39 5.46 3.01 -0.09
CA PHE A 39 4.03 3.01 -0.33
C PHE A 39 3.29 4.05 0.52
N GLN A 40 2.18 4.54 -0.02
CA GLN A 40 1.31 5.47 0.70
C GLN A 40 -0.14 5.25 0.25
N ALA A 41 -1.05 5.14 1.22
CA ALA A 41 -2.48 5.10 0.95
C ALA A 41 -3.06 6.52 0.82
N PHE A 42 -4.03 6.66 -0.06
CA PHE A 42 -4.76 7.91 -0.34
C PHE A 42 -6.25 7.66 -0.25
N LEU A 43 -6.91 8.39 0.63
CA LEU A 43 -8.36 8.34 0.74
C LEU A 43 -9.01 8.98 -0.49
N LEU A 44 -10.03 8.32 -1.05
CA LEU A 44 -10.80 8.84 -2.18
C LEU A 44 -12.14 9.46 -1.74
N ASN A 45 -12.58 9.21 -0.50
CA ASN A 45 -13.81 9.79 0.02
C ASN A 45 -13.68 11.32 0.14
N VAL A 46 -14.77 12.02 -0.15
CA VAL A 46 -14.85 13.50 -0.09
C VAL A 46 -15.02 14.00 1.35
N ARG A 47 -15.19 13.10 2.33
CA ARG A 47 -15.41 13.45 3.74
C ARG A 47 -14.14 13.98 4.41
N SER A 48 -14.32 14.95 5.29
CA SER A 48 -13.22 15.49 6.09
C SER A 48 -12.81 14.47 7.16
N VAL A 49 -11.53 14.11 7.18
CA VAL A 49 -10.94 13.17 8.13
C VAL A 49 -9.93 13.89 9.03
N ILE A 50 -9.78 13.42 10.29
CA ILE A 50 -8.78 13.99 11.21
C ILE A 50 -7.38 13.81 10.61
N GLY A 51 -6.62 14.90 10.53
CA GLY A 51 -5.26 14.86 9.98
C GLY A 51 -5.17 14.76 8.45
N GLY A 52 -6.23 15.12 7.72
CA GLY A 52 -6.24 15.25 6.27
C GLY A 52 -6.34 13.92 5.49
N PRO A 53 -6.52 13.95 4.15
CA PRO A 53 -6.90 12.79 3.35
C PRO A 53 -5.77 11.76 3.13
N ASN A 54 -4.53 12.12 3.45
CA ASN A 54 -3.36 11.29 3.15
C ASN A 54 -2.91 10.50 4.37
N TYR A 55 -2.67 9.20 4.18
CA TYR A 55 -2.02 8.37 5.19
C TYR A 55 -0.52 8.68 5.26
N PRO A 56 0.17 8.43 6.39
CA PRO A 56 1.63 8.57 6.42
C PRO A 56 2.27 7.62 5.41
N PRO A 57 3.35 8.04 4.71
CA PRO A 57 4.12 7.13 3.87
C PRO A 57 4.80 6.06 4.74
N ALA A 58 4.98 4.88 4.17
CA ALA A 58 5.68 3.79 4.81
C ALA A 58 6.65 3.12 3.84
N TYR A 59 7.61 2.41 4.44
CA TYR A 59 8.72 1.79 3.73
C TYR A 59 8.83 0.33 4.14
N ALA A 60 9.05 -0.55 3.17
CA ALA A 60 9.37 -1.95 3.40
C ALA A 60 10.66 -2.32 2.67
N SER A 61 11.42 -3.25 3.23
CA SER A 61 12.55 -3.85 2.51
C SER A 61 12.03 -4.79 1.43
N LEU A 62 12.74 -4.85 0.30
CA LEU A 62 12.48 -5.89 -0.69
C LEU A 62 12.88 -7.26 -0.10
N PRO A 63 12.09 -8.32 -0.35
CA PRO A 63 12.50 -9.66 0.03
C PRO A 63 13.72 -10.11 -0.78
N GLU A 64 14.51 -11.05 -0.26
CA GLU A 64 15.57 -11.66 -1.04
C GLU A 64 14.96 -12.46 -2.19
N PHE A 65 15.29 -12.08 -3.43
CA PHE A 65 14.92 -12.87 -4.59
C PHE A 65 16.10 -13.81 -4.91
N PRO A 66 15.88 -15.14 -5.05
CA PRO A 66 16.87 -15.96 -5.74
C PRO A 66 16.99 -15.43 -7.17
N ASP A 67 18.18 -15.45 -7.81
CA ASP A 67 18.52 -14.92 -9.17
C ASP A 67 17.40 -14.97 -10.23
N LYS A 68 16.34 -14.19 -10.02
CA LYS A 68 15.08 -14.25 -10.76
C LYS A 68 14.81 -12.86 -11.23
N ARG A 69 14.82 -12.72 -12.55
CA ARG A 69 14.50 -11.48 -13.24
C ARG A 69 13.03 -11.06 -13.15
N LYS A 70 12.17 -11.89 -12.53
CA LYS A 70 10.74 -11.66 -12.36
C LYS A 70 10.24 -12.32 -11.08
N GLY A 71 9.27 -11.70 -10.42
CA GLY A 71 8.60 -12.28 -9.27
C GLY A 71 7.45 -11.43 -8.77
N GLU A 72 6.91 -11.82 -7.63
CA GLU A 72 5.84 -11.12 -6.93
C GLU A 72 6.33 -10.67 -5.56
N ILE A 73 5.94 -9.47 -5.16
CA ILE A 73 6.17 -8.92 -3.84
C ILE A 73 4.82 -8.76 -3.16
N GLU A 74 4.66 -9.39 -2.01
CA GLU A 74 3.50 -9.20 -1.14
C GLU A 74 3.79 -8.06 -0.16
N LEU A 75 3.11 -6.93 -0.33
CA LEU A 75 3.13 -5.85 0.64
C LEU A 75 2.11 -6.12 1.73
N ARG A 76 2.57 -6.13 2.99
CA ARG A 76 1.73 -6.24 4.17
C ARG A 76 1.54 -4.85 4.76
N LEU A 77 0.33 -4.33 4.66
CA LEU A 77 -0.02 -3.01 5.17
C LEU A 77 -0.55 -3.17 6.59
N ASP A 78 0.11 -2.54 7.56
CA ASP A 78 -0.40 -2.40 8.93
C ASP A 78 -1.61 -1.48 8.95
N ARG A 79 -2.55 -1.73 9.86
CA ARG A 79 -3.79 -0.93 9.98
C ARG A 79 -3.53 0.58 10.03
N PHE A 80 -2.51 1.03 10.74
CA PHE A 80 -2.15 2.45 10.81
C PHE A 80 -1.75 3.08 9.47
N ALA A 81 -1.32 2.28 8.50
CA ALA A 81 -0.97 2.72 7.16
C ALA A 81 -2.19 2.96 6.25
N TYR A 82 -3.37 2.44 6.62
CA TYR A 82 -4.57 2.51 5.76
C TYR A 82 -5.89 2.76 6.48
N TYR A 83 -5.91 2.91 7.81
CA TYR A 83 -7.12 3.18 8.60
C TYR A 83 -6.99 4.49 9.39
N LYS A 84 -7.95 5.40 9.20
CA LYS A 84 -8.07 6.67 9.94
C LYS A 84 -9.44 6.76 10.59
N GLN A 85 -9.49 7.34 11.78
CA GLN A 85 -10.77 7.63 12.42
C GLN A 85 -11.42 8.86 11.77
N ILE A 86 -12.68 8.74 11.36
CA ILE A 86 -13.48 9.86 10.87
C ILE A 86 -13.91 10.70 12.07
N GLN A 87 -14.00 12.03 11.91
CA GLN A 87 -14.61 12.86 12.96
C GLN A 87 -16.06 12.44 13.17
N SER A 88 -16.38 11.91 14.35
CA SER A 88 -17.70 11.42 14.78
C SER A 88 -18.82 12.47 14.80
N ASN A 89 -18.54 13.71 14.38
CA ASN A 89 -19.49 14.83 14.40
C ASN A 89 -20.29 14.97 13.10
N GLN A 90 -20.08 14.11 12.11
CA GLN A 90 -20.87 14.08 10.87
C GLN A 90 -21.88 12.94 11.00
N GLY A 91 -23.11 13.25 11.38
CA GLY A 91 -24.18 12.26 11.48
C GLY A 91 -24.31 11.44 10.19
N GLY A 92 -24.26 10.12 10.31
CA GLY A 92 -24.40 9.18 9.21
C GLY A 92 -23.92 7.79 9.60
N ASN A 93 -24.68 6.76 9.21
CA ASN A 93 -24.33 5.35 9.43
C ASN A 93 -23.29 4.84 8.41
N ASP A 94 -22.66 5.72 7.63
CA ASP A 94 -21.71 5.31 6.59
C ASP A 94 -20.28 5.29 7.14
N ALA A 95 -19.89 4.10 7.55
CA ALA A 95 -18.58 3.78 8.07
C ALA A 95 -17.60 3.31 6.98
N ASN A 96 -18.01 3.26 5.70
CA ASN A 96 -17.17 2.69 4.65
C ASN A 96 -16.27 3.75 4.02
N ASP A 97 -15.04 3.36 3.69
CA ASP A 97 -14.09 4.18 2.95
C ASP A 97 -13.64 3.51 1.66
N THR A 98 -13.11 4.31 0.75
CA THR A 98 -12.43 3.86 -0.44
C THR A 98 -11.07 4.54 -0.51
N LEU A 99 -10.03 3.76 -0.79
CA LEU A 99 -8.68 4.27 -0.95
C LEU A 99 -7.99 3.67 -2.17
N VAL A 100 -6.87 4.28 -2.54
CA VAL A 100 -5.87 3.69 -3.43
C VAL A 100 -4.52 3.69 -2.74
N VAL A 101 -3.68 2.71 -3.09
CA VAL A 101 -2.30 2.64 -2.62
C VAL A 101 -1.38 2.97 -3.78
N LYS A 102 -0.50 3.94 -3.57
CA LYS A 102 0.58 4.26 -4.51
C LYS A 102 1.85 3.60 -4.03
N ILE A 103 2.59 2.98 -4.94
CA ILE A 103 3.77 2.17 -4.67
C ILE A 103 4.87 2.57 -5.64
N ALA A 104 6.09 2.74 -5.12
CA ALA A 104 7.29 2.94 -5.91
C ALA A 104 8.43 2.11 -5.32
N ILE A 105 9.34 1.64 -6.17
CA ILE A 105 10.51 0.86 -5.77
C ILE A 105 11.74 1.70 -6.01
N LYS A 106 12.66 1.70 -5.04
CA LYS A 106 13.98 2.30 -5.16
C LYS A 106 15.05 1.21 -5.12
N ASP A 107 15.95 1.21 -6.10
CA ASP A 107 17.11 0.33 -6.13
C ASP A 107 18.31 0.89 -5.33
N LYS A 108 19.39 0.12 -5.25
CA LYS A 108 20.63 0.50 -4.57
C LYS A 108 21.36 1.69 -5.21
N ALA A 109 21.24 1.85 -6.53
CA ALA A 109 21.86 2.95 -7.26
C ALA A 109 21.08 4.26 -7.06
N GLY A 110 19.91 4.17 -6.43
CA GLY A 110 19.04 5.28 -6.12
C GLY A 110 18.03 5.57 -7.23
N ASN A 111 17.92 4.72 -8.25
CA ASN A 111 16.89 4.87 -9.26
C ASN A 111 15.53 4.51 -8.65
N VAL A 112 14.51 5.24 -9.07
CA VAL A 112 13.13 5.06 -8.60
C VAL A 112 12.29 4.61 -9.78
N SER A 113 11.47 3.58 -9.57
CA SER A 113 10.53 3.08 -10.57
C SER A 113 9.42 4.10 -10.85
N ASP A 114 8.69 3.89 -11.94
CA ASP A 114 7.38 4.50 -12.10
C ASP A 114 6.47 4.16 -10.91
N THR A 115 5.56 5.07 -10.58
CA THR A 115 4.59 4.85 -9.50
C THR A 115 3.45 3.96 -9.98
N LEU A 116 3.30 2.81 -9.33
CA LEU A 116 2.15 1.94 -9.50
C LEU A 116 1.03 2.40 -8.57
N THR A 117 -0.18 2.53 -9.10
CA THR A 117 -1.38 2.81 -8.30
C THR A 117 -2.29 1.60 -8.31
N SER A 118 -2.79 1.20 -7.14
CA SER A 118 -3.75 0.10 -7.01
C SER A 118 -5.09 0.44 -7.67
N ASP A 119 -5.92 -0.58 -7.91
CA ASP A 119 -7.35 -0.35 -8.08
C ASP A 119 -7.93 0.24 -6.78
N PRO A 120 -9.10 0.88 -6.83
CA PRO A 120 -9.81 1.29 -5.62
C PRO A 120 -10.09 0.11 -4.69
N ILE A 121 -9.79 0.30 -3.40
CA ILE A 121 -9.99 -0.66 -2.32
C ILE A 121 -11.05 -0.10 -1.37
N VAL A 122 -12.09 -0.89 -1.10
CA VAL A 122 -13.16 -0.51 -0.18
C VAL A 122 -12.84 -1.05 1.22
N LEU A 123 -12.79 -0.15 2.21
CA LEU A 123 -12.74 -0.48 3.63
C LEU A 123 -14.15 -0.47 4.19
N LEU A 124 -14.60 -1.57 4.79
CA LEU A 124 -15.93 -1.64 5.40
C LEU A 124 -15.88 -1.29 6.88
N GLY A 125 -16.84 -0.49 7.36
CA GLY A 125 -17.18 -0.44 8.80
C GLY A 125 -16.15 0.20 9.73
N GLN A 126 -15.57 1.35 9.36
CA GLN A 126 -14.74 2.15 10.26
C GLN A 126 -15.44 2.63 11.53
#